data_AF-A0A922XZF6-F1
#
_entry.id   AF-A0A922XZF6-F1
#
_cell.length_a   1.000
_cell.length_b   1.000
_cell.length_c   1.000
_cell.angle_alpha   90.00
_cell.angle_beta   90.00
_cell.angle_gamma   90.00
#
_symmetry.space_group_name_H-M   'P 1'
#
loop_
_entity.id
_entity.type
_entity.pdbx_description
1 polymer ?
#
loop_
_entity_poly.entity_id
_entity_poly.type
_entity_poly.pdbx_seq_one_letter_code
_entity_poly.pdbx_strand_id
1 'polypeptide(L)'
;MPWEYRSGMNRRALLLLATLCSLPVRAEAQTPLPSLSVREAHEAAKAGKLVLVDIRTPEEWADTGVPEGAIRLDMTGSAFEVRLAGLKLDHPGKPIALICRTGNRTSTLQRTLAARGWKELVDVRGGLLGNPRDKGWLAEGLPVTKYP
;
A
#
# COMPACT_ATOMS: atom_id res chain seq x y z
N MET A 1 35.75 -45.17 70.44
CA MET A 1 35.06 -46.12 69.53
C MET A 1 33.78 -46.60 70.20
N PRO A 2 32.67 -46.78 69.45
CA PRO A 2 32.39 -46.18 68.15
C PRO A 2 32.13 -44.66 68.39
N TRP A 3 30.99 -43.97 68.21
CA TRP A 3 29.70 -44.25 67.56
C TRP A 3 29.00 -42.94 67.14
N GLU A 4 27.78 -43.02 66.65
CA GLU A 4 27.15 -42.05 65.76
C GLU A 4 25.66 -41.81 66.10
N TYR A 5 25.12 -40.64 65.76
CA TYR A 5 23.98 -40.62 64.84
C TYR A 5 23.88 -39.31 64.05
N ARG A 6 23.56 -39.41 62.75
CA ARG A 6 23.32 -38.27 61.85
C ARG A 6 21.82 -38.05 61.70
N SER A 7 21.36 -36.80 61.67
CA SER A 7 20.46 -36.32 60.60
C SER A 7 20.05 -34.87 60.84
N GLY A 8 20.35 -34.01 59.87
CA GLY A 8 19.67 -32.72 59.73
C GLY A 8 18.88 -32.74 58.43
N MET A 9 17.65 -32.23 58.45
CA MET A 9 16.98 -31.78 57.24
C MET A 9 16.03 -30.63 57.55
N ASN A 10 16.26 -29.49 56.90
CA ASN A 10 15.51 -28.27 57.18
C ASN A 10 14.09 -28.33 56.63
N ARG A 11 13.16 -27.62 57.29
CA ARG A 11 11.72 -27.55 56.95
C ARG A 11 11.49 -26.90 55.58
N ARG A 12 11.61 -27.68 54.50
CA ARG A 12 11.22 -27.30 53.13
C ARG A 12 9.70 -27.43 52.98
N ALA A 13 9.01 -26.30 52.92
CA ALA A 13 7.60 -26.23 52.49
C ALA A 13 7.53 -25.54 51.11
N LEU A 14 6.61 -26.00 50.26
CA LEU A 14 6.49 -25.67 48.84
C LEU A 14 6.53 -24.16 48.52
N LEU A 15 7.36 -23.79 47.54
CA LEU A 15 7.12 -22.65 46.67
C LEU A 15 6.60 -23.19 45.33
N LEU A 16 5.33 -22.92 45.01
CA LEU A 16 4.74 -23.25 43.72
C LEU A 16 5.16 -22.20 42.68
N LEU A 17 6.16 -22.54 41.87
CA LEU A 17 6.56 -21.73 40.72
C LEU A 17 5.50 -21.80 39.62
N ALA A 18 4.65 -20.77 39.55
CA ALA A 18 3.78 -20.55 38.40
C ALA A 18 4.65 -20.17 37.19
N THR A 19 4.91 -21.14 36.30
CA THR A 19 5.65 -20.95 35.05
C THR A 19 4.84 -20.13 34.06
N LEU A 20 4.93 -18.80 34.18
CA LEU A 20 4.32 -17.86 33.25
C LEU A 20 4.85 -18.12 31.84
N CYS A 21 3.99 -18.69 30.98
CA CYS A 21 4.39 -19.13 29.65
C CYS A 21 4.45 -17.93 28.69
N SER A 22 5.59 -17.23 28.71
CA SER A 22 5.88 -16.07 27.87
C SER A 22 6.00 -16.44 26.39
N LEU A 23 4.86 -16.68 25.73
CA LEU A 23 4.80 -16.80 24.28
C LEU A 23 5.28 -15.49 23.64
N PRO A 24 6.28 -15.52 22.75
CA PRO A 24 6.73 -14.30 22.08
C PRO A 24 5.63 -13.81 21.13
N VAL A 25 5.05 -12.64 21.43
CA VAL A 25 4.15 -11.95 20.51
C VAL A 25 4.95 -11.62 19.24
N ARG A 26 4.70 -12.39 18.19
CA ARG A 26 5.40 -12.27 16.92
C ARG A 26 4.86 -11.03 16.20
N ALA A 27 5.56 -9.91 16.35
CA ALA A 27 5.22 -8.67 15.67
C ALA A 27 5.24 -8.90 14.15
N GLU A 28 4.05 -8.91 13.52
CA GLU A 28 3.95 -8.97 12.07
C GLU A 28 4.45 -7.65 11.49
N ALA A 29 5.59 -7.71 10.80
CA ALA A 29 6.14 -6.56 10.10
C ALA A 29 5.17 -6.16 8.98
N GLN A 30 4.46 -5.05 9.17
CA GLN A 30 3.55 -4.49 8.18
C GLN A 30 4.31 -4.26 6.87
N THR A 31 4.00 -5.06 5.85
CA THR A 31 4.64 -4.94 4.55
C THR A 31 4.33 -3.57 3.96
N PRO A 32 5.33 -2.80 3.48
CA PRO A 32 5.09 -1.50 2.86
C PRO A 32 4.06 -1.60 1.73
N LEU A 33 3.13 -0.64 1.67
CA LEU A 33 2.14 -0.61 0.60
C LEU A 33 2.84 -0.46 -0.75
N PRO A 34 2.42 -1.23 -1.79
CA PRO A 34 3.15 -1.29 -3.05
C PRO A 34 3.07 0.03 -3.80
N SER A 35 4.18 0.46 -4.37
CA SER A 35 4.27 1.71 -5.11
C SER A 35 5.28 1.60 -6.25
N LEU A 36 5.08 2.37 -7.31
CA LEU A 36 5.89 2.37 -8.52
C LEU A 36 6.30 3.79 -8.88
N SER A 37 7.42 3.97 -9.56
CA SER A 37 7.68 5.20 -10.31
C SER A 37 6.74 5.30 -11.54
N VAL A 38 6.61 6.50 -12.08
CA VAL A 38 5.84 6.75 -13.32
C VAL A 38 6.27 5.88 -14.49
N ARG A 39 7.57 5.59 -14.63
CA ARG A 39 8.12 4.77 -15.71
C ARG A 39 7.78 3.28 -15.54
N GLU A 40 7.90 2.76 -14.32
CA GLU A 40 7.49 1.39 -14.00
C GLU A 40 5.97 1.21 -14.18
N ALA A 41 5.18 2.19 -13.77
CA ALA A 41 3.73 2.19 -13.96
C ALA A 41 3.34 2.21 -15.46
N HIS A 42 4.00 3.04 -16.27
CA HIS A 42 3.80 3.10 -17.72
C HIS A 42 4.11 1.76 -18.40
N GLU A 43 5.31 1.19 -18.21
CA GLU A 43 5.66 -0.07 -18.87
C GLU A 43 4.84 -1.26 -18.34
N ALA A 44 4.42 -1.26 -17.07
CA ALA A 44 3.53 -2.29 -16.53
C ALA A 44 2.08 -2.17 -17.07
N ALA A 45 1.56 -0.96 -17.27
CA ALA A 45 0.26 -0.71 -17.91
C ALA A 45 0.28 -1.15 -19.38
N LYS A 46 1.31 -0.72 -20.12
CA LYS A 46 1.56 -1.06 -21.52
C LYS A 46 1.78 -2.57 -21.75
N ALA A 47 2.42 -3.26 -20.80
CA ALA A 47 2.53 -4.72 -20.79
C ALA A 47 1.25 -5.43 -20.26
N GLY A 48 0.17 -4.70 -20.01
CA GLY A 48 -1.12 -5.23 -19.54
C GLY A 48 -1.12 -5.83 -18.14
N LYS A 49 -0.04 -5.65 -17.37
CA LYS A 49 0.18 -6.26 -16.03
C LYS A 49 -0.61 -5.57 -14.93
N LEU A 50 -0.98 -4.31 -15.11
CA LEU A 50 -1.77 -3.51 -14.19
C LEU A 50 -2.74 -2.61 -14.96
N VAL A 51 -3.67 -2.00 -14.24
CA VAL A 51 -4.59 -0.96 -14.76
C VAL A 51 -4.12 0.38 -14.24
N LEU A 52 -3.75 1.30 -15.13
CA LEU A 52 -3.43 2.67 -14.74
C LEU A 52 -4.72 3.49 -14.67
N VAL A 53 -4.94 4.21 -13.57
CA VAL A 53 -6.12 5.04 -13.34
C VAL A 53 -5.66 6.43 -12.90
N ASP A 54 -5.98 7.43 -13.73
CA ASP A 54 -5.76 8.83 -13.38
C ASP A 54 -6.96 9.32 -12.57
N ILE A 55 -6.69 9.72 -11.33
CA ILE A 55 -7.71 10.16 -10.36
C ILE A 55 -7.76 11.68 -10.14
N ARG A 56 -7.14 12.46 -11.04
CA ARG A 56 -7.24 13.92 -11.07
C ARG A 56 -8.63 14.39 -11.53
N THR A 57 -8.89 15.69 -11.47
CA THR A 57 -10.17 16.27 -11.90
C THR A 57 -10.20 16.55 -13.41
N PRO A 58 -11.38 16.81 -14.02
CA PRO A 58 -11.51 17.20 -15.42
C PRO A 58 -10.65 18.40 -15.83
N GLU A 59 -10.51 19.40 -14.97
CA GLU A 59 -9.73 20.61 -15.21
C GLU A 59 -8.23 20.30 -15.26
N GLU A 60 -7.75 19.43 -14.36
CA GLU A 60 -6.37 18.94 -14.38
C GLU A 60 -6.07 18.13 -15.67
N TRP A 61 -7.04 17.36 -16.16
CA TRP A 61 -6.91 16.61 -17.43
C TRP A 61 -6.95 17.53 -18.66
N ALA A 62 -7.73 18.61 -18.64
CA ALA A 62 -7.78 19.59 -19.73
C ALA A 62 -6.47 20.40 -19.84
N ASP A 63 -5.88 20.79 -18.71
CA ASP A 63 -4.63 21.56 -18.63
C ASP A 63 -3.40 20.79 -19.17
N THR A 64 -3.32 19.48 -18.89
CA THR A 64 -2.08 18.70 -19.09
C THR A 64 -2.25 17.40 -19.89
N GLY A 65 -3.46 17.08 -20.34
CA GLY A 65 -3.80 15.77 -20.88
C GLY A 65 -3.86 14.68 -19.80
N VAL A 66 -3.95 13.43 -20.25
CA VAL A 66 -4.08 12.22 -19.43
C VAL A 66 -2.94 11.26 -19.79
N PRO A 67 -2.20 10.68 -18.81
CA PRO A 67 -1.22 9.61 -19.03
C PRO A 67 -1.72 8.56 -20.03
N GLU A 68 -0.89 8.20 -21.01
CA GLU A 68 -1.28 7.25 -22.05
C GLU A 68 -1.73 5.90 -21.44
N GLY A 69 -2.87 5.40 -21.91
CA GLY A 69 -3.49 4.18 -21.41
C GLY A 69 -4.19 4.28 -20.05
N ALA A 70 -4.21 5.44 -19.39
CA ALA A 70 -4.86 5.60 -18.10
C ALA A 70 -6.39 5.79 -18.20
N ILE A 71 -7.14 5.10 -17.34
CA ILE A 71 -8.58 5.27 -17.19
C ILE A 71 -8.85 6.53 -16.35
N ARG A 72 -9.76 7.39 -16.83
CA ARG A 72 -10.19 8.62 -16.14
C ARG A 72 -11.23 8.33 -15.04
N LEU A 73 -10.88 8.58 -13.78
CA LEU A 73 -11.77 8.42 -12.63
C LEU A 73 -11.56 9.52 -11.58
N ASP A 74 -12.24 10.65 -11.77
CA ASP A 74 -12.18 11.81 -10.88
C ASP A 74 -12.57 11.47 -9.43
N MET A 75 -11.66 11.77 -8.50
CA MET A 75 -11.84 11.52 -7.06
C MET A 75 -12.85 12.42 -6.36
N THR A 76 -13.25 13.53 -6.97
CA THR A 76 -14.26 14.44 -6.41
C THR A 76 -15.68 14.01 -6.70
N GLY A 77 -15.88 13.13 -7.70
CA GLY A 77 -17.17 12.58 -8.05
C GLY A 77 -17.76 11.68 -6.96
N SER A 78 -19.03 11.89 -6.61
CA SER A 78 -19.74 11.16 -5.55
C SER A 78 -19.75 9.63 -5.71
N ALA A 79 -19.62 9.13 -6.94
CA ALA A 79 -19.55 7.70 -7.25
C ALA A 79 -18.12 7.12 -7.25
N PHE A 80 -17.09 7.85 -6.79
CA PHE A 80 -15.68 7.47 -6.95
C PHE A 80 -15.34 6.07 -6.41
N GLU A 81 -15.58 5.77 -5.13
CA GLU A 81 -15.22 4.46 -4.55
C GLU A 81 -16.00 3.31 -5.21
N VAL A 82 -17.25 3.55 -5.64
CA VAL A 82 -18.08 2.56 -6.35
C VAL A 82 -17.53 2.28 -7.74
N ARG A 83 -17.15 3.32 -8.51
CA ARG A 83 -16.52 3.16 -9.83
C ARG A 83 -15.13 2.54 -9.73
N LEU A 84 -14.36 2.84 -8.67
CA LEU A 84 -13.05 2.23 -8.42
C LEU A 84 -13.19 0.74 -8.10
N ALA A 85 -14.22 0.35 -7.34
CA ALA A 85 -14.56 -1.06 -7.11
C ALA A 85 -15.02 -1.75 -8.41
N GLY A 86 -15.82 -1.09 -9.25
CA GLY A 86 -16.19 -1.56 -10.59
C GLY A 86 -14.96 -1.90 -11.45
N LEU A 87 -14.04 -0.94 -11.63
CA LEU A 87 -12.79 -1.15 -12.37
C LEU A 87 -11.94 -2.30 -11.82
N LYS A 88 -12.03 -2.62 -10.53
CA LYS A 88 -11.34 -3.77 -9.93
C LYS A 88 -12.03 -5.11 -10.22
N LEU A 89 -13.35 -5.11 -10.37
CA LEU A 89 -14.13 -6.28 -10.80
C LEU A 89 -13.98 -6.54 -12.30
N ASP A 90 -13.93 -5.49 -13.11
CA ASP A 90 -13.71 -5.54 -14.57
C ASP A 90 -12.30 -6.05 -14.94
N HIS A 91 -11.35 -5.98 -14.00
CA HIS A 91 -9.94 -6.31 -14.19
C HIS A 91 -9.42 -7.29 -13.11
N PRO A 92 -9.99 -8.52 -13.05
CA PRO A 92 -9.61 -9.51 -12.05
C PRO A 92 -8.14 -9.93 -12.20
N GLY A 93 -7.46 -10.16 -11.07
CA GLY A 93 -6.04 -10.53 -11.03
C GLY A 93 -5.06 -9.42 -11.45
N LYS A 94 -5.53 -8.21 -11.76
CA LYS A 94 -4.66 -7.04 -12.04
C LYS A 94 -4.69 -6.05 -10.87
N PRO A 95 -3.54 -5.52 -10.41
CA PRO A 95 -3.52 -4.38 -9.51
C PRO A 95 -3.97 -3.11 -10.23
N ILE A 96 -4.54 -2.17 -9.46
CA ILE A 96 -4.93 -0.85 -9.92
C ILE A 96 -3.85 0.14 -9.47
N ALA A 97 -3.12 0.71 -10.42
CA ALA A 97 -2.15 1.77 -10.16
C ALA A 97 -2.85 3.14 -10.25
N LEU A 98 -2.81 3.90 -9.17
CA LEU A 98 -3.46 5.19 -9.07
C LEU A 98 -2.43 6.31 -9.29
N ILE A 99 -2.69 7.21 -10.24
CA ILE A 99 -1.88 8.41 -10.49
C ILE A 99 -2.68 9.69 -10.22
N CYS A 100 -2.05 10.66 -9.56
CA CYS A 100 -2.58 12.01 -9.37
C CYS A 100 -1.49 13.05 -9.66
N ARG A 101 -1.74 14.35 -9.39
CA ARG A 101 -0.78 15.43 -9.71
C ARG A 101 0.64 15.23 -9.16
N THR A 102 0.82 14.72 -7.93
CA THR A 102 2.13 14.67 -7.23
C THR A 102 2.41 13.39 -6.40
N GLY A 103 1.48 12.43 -6.36
CA GLY A 103 1.52 11.24 -5.47
C GLY A 103 0.86 11.44 -4.08
N ASN A 104 0.56 12.68 -3.68
CA ASN A 104 0.03 12.96 -2.33
C ASN A 104 -1.39 12.41 -2.10
N ARG A 105 -2.28 12.53 -3.09
CA ARG A 105 -3.68 12.11 -2.99
C ARG A 105 -3.81 10.59 -3.11
N THR A 106 -3.05 9.99 -4.02
CA THR A 106 -3.01 8.54 -4.30
C THR A 106 -2.45 7.74 -3.13
N SER A 107 -1.28 8.10 -2.59
CA SER A 107 -0.72 7.43 -1.41
C SER A 107 -1.62 7.54 -0.17
N THR A 108 -2.37 8.63 -0.03
CA THR A 108 -3.34 8.81 1.07
C THR A 108 -4.56 7.90 0.89
N LEU A 109 -5.17 7.93 -0.30
CA LEU A 109 -6.28 7.05 -0.65
C LEU A 109 -5.91 5.57 -0.51
N GLN A 110 -4.72 5.17 -0.97
CA GLN A 110 -4.20 3.82 -0.84
C GLN A 110 -4.14 3.37 0.62
N ARG A 111 -3.61 4.21 1.53
CA ARG A 111 -3.62 3.92 2.98
C ARG A 111 -5.04 3.79 3.53
N THR A 112 -5.93 4.71 3.19
CA THR A 112 -7.33 4.71 3.65
C THR A 112 -8.10 3.47 3.21
N LEU A 113 -7.92 3.04 1.95
CA LEU A 113 -8.60 1.85 1.43
C LEU A 113 -7.94 0.56 1.92
N ALA A 114 -6.60 0.47 2.00
CA ALA A 114 -5.91 -0.69 2.57
C ALA A 114 -6.35 -0.95 4.03
N ALA A 115 -6.54 0.09 4.83
CA ALA A 115 -7.11 -0.01 6.18
C ALA A 115 -8.56 -0.52 6.23
N ARG A 116 -9.30 -0.44 5.12
CA ARG A 116 -10.64 -1.03 4.91
C ARG A 116 -10.59 -2.43 4.27
N GLY A 117 -9.40 -3.04 4.14
CA GLY A 117 -9.22 -4.37 3.56
C GLY A 117 -9.15 -4.43 2.04
N TRP A 118 -9.12 -3.29 1.34
CA TRP A 118 -8.89 -3.23 -0.11
C TRP A 118 -7.48 -3.73 -0.44
N LYS A 119 -7.35 -4.52 -1.51
CA LYS A 119 -6.08 -5.16 -1.92
C LYS A 119 -5.66 -4.69 -3.30
N GLU A 120 -4.37 -4.79 -3.60
CA GLU A 120 -3.81 -4.57 -4.94
C GLU A 120 -4.01 -3.16 -5.51
N LEU A 121 -4.15 -2.14 -4.64
CA LEU A 121 -3.93 -0.74 -5.01
C LEU A 121 -2.44 -0.43 -4.98
N VAL A 122 -1.94 0.27 -6.00
CA VAL A 122 -0.54 0.70 -6.14
C VAL A 122 -0.48 2.22 -6.27
N ASP A 123 0.39 2.88 -5.50
CA ASP A 123 0.64 4.32 -5.64
C ASP A 123 1.66 4.60 -6.76
N VAL A 124 1.31 5.47 -7.71
CA VAL A 124 2.26 5.96 -8.72
C VAL A 124 2.96 7.20 -8.17
N ARG A 125 4.14 6.99 -7.63
CA ARG A 125 4.98 8.00 -6.97
C ARG A 125 5.41 9.07 -7.96
N GLY A 126 5.61 10.29 -7.46
CA GLY A 126 5.84 11.48 -8.29
C GLY A 126 4.56 12.01 -8.95
N GLY A 127 3.63 11.15 -9.35
CA GLY A 127 2.41 11.59 -10.02
C GLY A 127 2.68 12.20 -11.41
N LEU A 128 1.80 13.06 -11.91
CA LEU A 128 1.99 13.70 -13.22
C LEU A 128 3.16 14.70 -13.24
N LEU A 129 3.24 15.58 -12.23
CA LEU A 129 4.16 16.73 -12.20
C LEU A 129 5.45 16.47 -11.42
N GLY A 130 5.46 15.49 -10.51
CA GLY A 130 6.57 15.18 -9.62
C GLY A 130 6.39 15.74 -8.21
N ASN A 131 7.36 15.43 -7.36
CA ASN A 131 7.52 15.98 -6.01
C ASN A 131 9.02 15.99 -5.65
N PRO A 132 9.45 16.54 -4.48
CA PRO A 132 10.87 16.66 -4.12
C PRO A 132 11.66 15.34 -3.99
N ARG A 133 11.02 14.17 -4.08
CA ARG A 133 11.67 12.85 -4.04
C ARG A 133 11.60 12.10 -5.37
N ASP A 134 10.57 12.34 -6.16
CA ASP A 134 10.23 11.55 -7.35
C ASP A 134 9.84 12.45 -8.52
N LYS A 135 10.45 12.20 -9.69
CA LYS A 135 10.07 12.85 -10.95
C LYS A 135 8.64 12.47 -11.36
N GLY A 136 7.94 13.43 -11.96
CA GLY A 136 6.62 13.21 -12.53
C GLY A 136 6.64 12.61 -13.94
N TRP A 137 5.47 12.15 -14.39
CA TRP A 137 5.22 11.60 -15.71
C TRP A 137 5.75 12.48 -16.84
N LEU A 138 5.46 13.78 -16.80
CA LEU A 138 5.93 14.75 -17.78
C LEU A 138 7.45 14.97 -17.70
N ALA A 139 8.02 14.97 -16.50
CA ALA A 139 9.46 15.14 -16.28
C ALA A 139 10.31 13.90 -16.68
N GLU A 140 9.67 12.74 -16.84
CA GLU A 140 10.26 11.52 -17.42
C GLU A 140 9.97 11.39 -18.93
N GLY A 141 9.31 12.38 -19.55
CA GLY A 141 9.02 12.42 -20.97
C GLY A 141 7.99 11.38 -21.44
N LEU A 142 7.11 10.92 -20.54
CA LEU A 142 6.13 9.87 -20.84
C LEU A 142 4.89 10.44 -21.57
N PRO A 143 4.29 9.69 -22.51
CA PRO A 143 3.25 10.21 -23.39
C PRO A 143 1.94 10.55 -22.66
N VAL A 144 1.25 11.58 -23.15
CA VAL A 144 -0.10 11.95 -22.69
C VAL A 144 -1.06 12.06 -23.88
N THR A 145 -2.29 11.60 -23.65
CA THR A 145 -3.42 11.76 -24.55
C THR A 145 -4.16 13.07 -24.23
N LYS A 146 -4.72 13.73 -25.25
CA LYS A 146 -5.52 14.94 -25.02
C LYS A 146 -6.85 14.61 -24.38
N TYR A 147 -7.26 15.42 -23.40
CA TYR A 147 -8.63 15.44 -22.90
C TYR A 147 -9.49 16.30 -23.86
N PRO A 148 -10.66 15.81 -24.31
CA PRO A 148 -11.59 16.53 -25.18
C PRO A 148 -12.54 17.47 -24.40
#